data_AF-A0A7S4AMN0-F1
#
_entry.id   AF-A0A7S4AMN0-F1
#
_cell.length_a   1.000
_cell.length_b   1.000
_cell.length_c   1.000
_cell.angle_alpha   90.00
_cell.angle_beta   90.00
_cell.angle_gamma   90.00
#
_symmetry.space_group_name_H-M   'P 1'
#
loop_
_entity.id
_entity.type
_entity.pdbx_description
1 polymer ?
#
loop_
_entity_poly.entity_id
_entity_poly.type
_entity_poly.pdbx_seq_one_letter_code
_entity_poly.pdbx_strand_id
1 'polypeptide(L)'
;MACTVWEDFWNWSEFYPGAKEVVPSDAPKALGIPVTMACFVDADFAGCKATRRLHTGVIIYLNNAPIIWFSKRQTTVETSTFGSEIVAMRIAIELVEGLRYKLRMMGVPINGSTNMYCDNESVVTNVTRPESPCKKKHNSVAYHKARESIAAQTIRIAKEPGDSNPADLMTKLMGGEVFRNHFKRCMW
;
A
#
# COMPACT_ATOMS: atom_id res chain seq x y z
N MET A 1 -15.75 -11.00 -8.45
CA MET A 1 -14.41 -11.32 -7.93
C MET A 1 -13.47 -11.26 -9.13
N ALA A 2 -12.95 -10.07 -9.45
CA ALA A 2 -11.99 -9.94 -10.54
C ALA A 2 -10.71 -10.68 -10.11
N CYS A 3 -10.16 -11.50 -10.99
CA CYS A 3 -8.93 -12.23 -10.74
C CYS A 3 -7.79 -11.21 -10.70
N THR A 4 -7.50 -10.67 -9.51
CA THR A 4 -6.37 -9.78 -9.29
C THR A 4 -5.10 -10.60 -9.47
N VAL A 5 -4.41 -10.41 -10.60
CA VAL A 5 -3.15 -11.11 -10.89
C VAL A 5 -2.07 -10.54 -9.98
N TRP A 6 -1.62 -11.32 -9.01
CA TRP A 6 -0.40 -11.02 -8.25
C TRP A 6 0.78 -11.32 -9.16
N GLU A 7 1.54 -10.30 -9.56
CA GLU A 7 2.73 -10.48 -10.40
C GLU A 7 3.91 -11.02 -9.56
N ASP A 8 3.79 -12.24 -9.04
CA ASP A 8 4.80 -12.89 -8.20
C ASP A 8 5.90 -13.60 -9.03
N PHE A 9 6.05 -13.26 -10.32
CA PHE A 9 6.87 -14.01 -11.28
C PHE A 9 8.34 -13.58 -11.36
N TRP A 10 8.73 -12.48 -10.71
CA TRP A 10 10.06 -11.87 -10.91
C TRP A 10 11.06 -12.30 -9.84
N ASN A 11 12.24 -12.74 -10.26
CA ASN A 11 13.36 -13.02 -9.36
C ASN A 11 14.02 -11.70 -8.93
N TRP A 12 13.76 -11.30 -7.69
CA TRP A 12 14.31 -10.08 -7.10
C TRP A 12 15.76 -10.21 -6.59
N SER A 13 16.30 -11.43 -6.52
CA SER A 13 17.59 -11.71 -5.87
C SER A 13 18.77 -10.98 -6.54
N GLU A 14 18.68 -10.71 -7.84
CA GLU A 14 19.70 -9.96 -8.59
C GLU A 14 19.66 -8.46 -8.28
N PHE A 15 18.49 -7.91 -7.97
CA PHE A 15 18.28 -6.47 -7.79
C PHE A 15 18.37 -6.04 -6.32
N TYR A 16 17.86 -6.87 -5.41
CA TYR A 16 17.87 -6.62 -3.96
C TYR A 16 18.37 -7.87 -3.22
N PRO A 17 19.68 -8.20 -3.35
CA PRO A 17 20.24 -9.36 -2.69
C PRO A 17 20.12 -9.21 -1.17
N GLY A 18 19.50 -10.19 -0.52
CA GLY A 18 19.33 -10.21 0.94
C GLY A 18 18.11 -9.45 1.46
N ALA A 19 17.23 -8.93 0.60
CA ALA A 19 15.96 -8.37 1.02
C ALA A 19 15.15 -9.41 1.83
N LYS A 20 14.86 -9.08 3.08
CA LYS A 20 14.10 -9.93 4.01
C LYS A 20 13.23 -9.05 4.88
N GLU A 21 12.03 -9.55 5.20
CA GLU A 21 11.17 -8.88 6.17
C GLU A 21 11.90 -8.75 7.51
N VAL A 22 11.81 -7.56 8.13
CA VAL A 22 12.33 -7.34 9.48
C VAL A 22 11.40 -8.02 10.48
N VAL A 23 11.81 -9.19 10.96
CA VAL A 23 11.11 -9.96 11.99
C VAL A 23 11.75 -9.69 13.36
N PRO A 24 10.96 -9.37 14.41
CA PRO A 24 11.52 -9.16 15.74
C PRO A 24 12.18 -10.42 16.30
N SER A 25 13.39 -10.30 16.85
CA SER A 25 14.13 -11.41 17.49
C SER A 25 13.46 -11.91 18.76
N ASP A 26 12.84 -10.99 19.50
CA ASP A 26 12.30 -11.24 20.84
C ASP A 26 10.79 -11.52 20.81
N ALA A 27 10.24 -11.82 19.62
CA ALA A 27 8.83 -12.12 19.45
C ALA A 27 8.45 -13.42 20.19
N PRO A 28 7.32 -13.44 20.93
CA PRO A 28 6.85 -14.66 21.56
C PRO A 28 6.48 -15.70 20.49
N LYS A 29 6.44 -16.98 20.88
CA LYS A 29 5.99 -18.06 20.00
C LYS A 29 4.61 -17.72 19.44
N ALA A 30 4.48 -17.72 18.11
CA ALA A 30 3.21 -17.43 17.47
C ALA A 30 2.15 -18.48 17.85
N LEU A 31 0.96 -18.03 18.23
CA LEU A 31 -0.16 -18.87 18.64
C LEU A 31 -1.43 -18.47 17.89
N GLY A 32 -2.29 -19.44 17.62
CA GLY A 32 -3.58 -19.22 16.97
C GLY A 32 -3.55 -19.31 15.44
N ILE A 33 -4.60 -18.77 14.81
CA ILE A 33 -4.83 -18.85 13.37
C ILE A 33 -4.09 -17.69 12.67
N PRO A 34 -3.34 -17.95 11.59
CA PRO A 34 -2.71 -16.90 10.80
C PRO A 34 -3.69 -15.84 10.32
N VAL A 35 -3.31 -14.56 10.44
CA VAL A 35 -4.10 -13.43 9.94
C VAL A 35 -3.61 -12.99 8.58
N THR A 36 -4.53 -12.57 7.70
CA THR A 36 -4.20 -11.96 6.41
C THR A 36 -4.38 -10.46 6.49
N MET A 37 -3.41 -9.72 5.94
CA MET A 37 -3.44 -8.27 5.88
C MET A 37 -3.71 -7.80 4.45
N ALA A 38 -4.55 -6.77 4.33
CA ALA A 38 -4.76 -6.04 3.09
C ALA A 38 -4.60 -4.53 3.34
N CYS A 39 -4.05 -3.80 2.38
CA CYS A 39 -3.81 -2.37 2.47
C CYS A 39 -4.23 -1.73 1.15
N PHE A 40 -5.11 -0.75 1.23
CA PHE A 40 -5.52 0.05 0.08
C PHE A 40 -4.94 1.45 0.22
N VAL A 41 -4.39 1.96 -0.86
CA VAL A 41 -3.79 3.28 -0.94
C VAL A 41 -4.37 4.05 -2.13
N ASP A 42 -4.58 5.35 -1.92
CA ASP A 42 -4.98 6.31 -2.95
C ASP A 42 -4.31 7.66 -2.68
N ALA A 43 -4.02 8.42 -3.73
CA ALA A 43 -3.52 9.78 -3.63
C ALA A 43 -4.21 10.74 -4.59
N ASP A 44 -5.02 11.66 -4.06
CA ASP A 44 -5.65 12.70 -4.87
C ASP A 44 -4.66 13.84 -5.17
N PHE A 45 -4.29 13.97 -6.44
CA PHE A 45 -3.40 15.01 -6.95
C PHE A 45 -4.15 16.34 -7.08
N ALA A 46 -3.61 17.39 -6.44
CA ALA A 46 -4.16 18.74 -6.51
C ALA A 46 -5.61 18.91 -6.01
N GLY A 47 -6.12 17.97 -5.21
CA GLY A 47 -7.45 18.04 -4.60
C GLY A 47 -7.69 19.30 -3.75
N CYS A 48 -6.65 19.86 -3.13
CA CYS A 48 -6.73 21.14 -2.44
C CYS A 48 -6.65 22.32 -3.42
N LYS A 49 -7.80 22.90 -3.83
CA LYS A 49 -7.85 24.04 -4.79
C LYS A 49 -6.99 25.24 -4.41
N ALA A 50 -6.80 25.50 -3.11
CA ALA A 50 -6.06 26.65 -2.61
C ALA A 50 -4.53 26.46 -2.63
N THR A 51 -4.04 25.25 -2.35
CA THR A 51 -2.59 24.99 -2.20
C THR A 51 -2.03 24.03 -3.23
N ARG A 52 -2.91 23.41 -4.04
CA ARG A 52 -2.61 22.32 -4.99
C ARG A 52 -1.86 21.14 -4.36
N ARG A 53 -1.89 21.02 -3.03
CA ARG A 53 -1.31 19.91 -2.29
C ARG A 53 -2.17 18.65 -2.46
N LEU A 54 -1.48 17.52 -2.51
CA LEU A 54 -2.09 16.20 -2.58
C LEU A 54 -2.60 15.69 -1.23
N HIS A 55 -3.62 14.84 -1.28
CA HIS A 55 -4.17 14.10 -0.14
C HIS A 55 -3.86 12.62 -0.31
N THR A 56 -3.27 12.00 0.71
CA THR A 56 -3.03 10.57 0.77
C THR A 56 -4.07 9.92 1.66
N GLY A 57 -4.69 8.87 1.15
CA GLY A 57 -5.60 7.99 1.88
C GLY A 57 -5.01 6.60 2.00
N VAL A 58 -5.09 6.04 3.19
CA VAL A 58 -4.71 4.64 3.43
C VAL A 58 -5.76 3.99 4.32
N ILE A 59 -6.08 2.74 4.03
CA ILE A 59 -6.89 1.87 4.88
C ILE A 59 -6.31 0.46 4.89
N ILE A 60 -6.06 -0.05 6.10
CA ILE A 60 -5.46 -1.36 6.35
C ILE A 60 -6.49 -2.25 7.05
N TYR A 61 -6.62 -3.47 6.52
CA TYR A 61 -7.49 -4.52 7.00
C TYR A 61 -6.71 -5.67 7.61
N LEU A 62 -7.31 -6.28 8.63
CA LEU A 62 -6.90 -7.55 9.22
C LEU A 62 -8.08 -8.52 9.12
N ASN A 63 -7.94 -9.62 8.37
CA ASN A 63 -9.04 -10.57 8.11
C ASN A 63 -10.36 -9.90 7.67
N ASN A 64 -10.27 -8.92 6.75
CA ASN A 64 -11.38 -8.10 6.26
C ASN A 64 -11.99 -7.08 7.25
N ALA A 65 -11.44 -6.95 8.47
CA ALA A 65 -11.82 -5.88 9.38
C ALA A 65 -10.88 -4.67 9.23
N PRO A 66 -11.39 -3.45 8.99
CA PRO A 66 -10.53 -2.25 8.94
C PRO A 66 -10.01 -1.95 10.35
N ILE A 67 -8.69 -1.81 10.48
CA ILE A 67 -8.02 -1.59 11.77
C ILE A 67 -7.26 -0.27 11.85
N ILE A 68 -6.77 0.21 10.71
CA ILE A 68 -6.02 1.47 10.61
C ILE A 68 -6.49 2.17 9.35
N TRP A 69 -6.91 3.43 9.47
CA TRP A 69 -7.20 4.28 8.33
C TRP A 69 -6.80 5.71 8.64
N PHE A 70 -6.38 6.46 7.63
CA PHE A 70 -6.19 7.89 7.76
C PHE A 70 -6.34 8.61 6.42
N SER A 71 -6.66 9.89 6.52
CA SER A 71 -6.57 10.87 5.46
C SER A 71 -5.54 11.92 5.87
N LYS A 72 -4.50 12.12 5.05
CA LYS A 72 -3.43 13.07 5.36
C LYS A 72 -3.10 13.94 4.16
N ARG A 73 -3.14 15.25 4.37
CA ARG A 73 -2.56 16.21 3.44
C ARG A 73 -1.05 16.13 3.49
N GLN A 74 -0.42 15.85 2.36
CA GLN A 74 1.04 15.85 2.31
C GLN A 74 1.58 17.28 2.37
N THR A 75 2.74 17.43 2.98
CA THR A 75 3.48 18.70 3.04
C THR A 75 4.14 19.01 1.71
N THR A 76 4.53 17.98 0.95
CA THR A 76 5.14 18.11 -0.37
C THR A 76 4.10 18.41 -1.44
N VAL A 77 4.51 19.23 -2.41
CA VAL A 77 3.75 19.48 -3.63
C VAL A 77 4.40 18.63 -4.72
N GLU A 78 3.75 17.53 -5.07
CA GLU A 78 4.20 16.74 -6.21
C GLU A 78 3.81 17.43 -7.52
N THR A 79 4.52 17.09 -8.59
CA THR A 79 4.27 17.63 -9.93
C THR A 79 3.54 16.64 -10.84
N SER A 80 3.22 15.44 -10.34
CA SER A 80 2.53 14.40 -11.10
C SER A 80 1.78 13.43 -10.20
N THR A 81 0.65 12.89 -10.69
CA THR A 81 -0.12 11.83 -10.03
C THR A 81 0.72 10.59 -9.72
N PHE A 82 1.64 10.20 -10.62
CA PHE A 82 2.57 9.10 -10.35
C PHE A 82 3.44 9.34 -9.10
N GLY A 83 3.88 10.60 -8.91
CA GLY A 83 4.69 10.98 -7.75
C GLY A 83 3.89 10.97 -6.45
N SER A 84 2.64 11.44 -6.48
CA SER A 84 1.79 11.40 -5.29
C SER A 84 1.46 9.97 -4.87
N GLU A 85 1.15 9.10 -5.83
CA GLU A 85 0.83 7.69 -5.58
C GLU A 85 2.03 6.90 -5.03
N ILE A 86 3.23 7.07 -5.60
CA ILE A 86 4.40 6.34 -5.12
C ILE A 86 4.82 6.79 -3.71
N VAL A 87 4.64 8.07 -3.38
CA VAL A 87 4.88 8.59 -2.02
C VAL A 87 3.83 8.06 -1.05
N ALA A 88 2.56 8.02 -1.45
CA ALA A 88 1.48 7.43 -0.67
C ALA A 88 1.75 5.95 -0.38
N MET A 89 2.19 5.20 -1.39
CA MET A 89 2.59 3.80 -1.27
C MET A 89 3.73 3.60 -0.28
N ARG A 90 4.78 4.43 -0.34
CA ARG A 90 5.88 4.37 0.65
C ARG A 90 5.35 4.51 2.08
N ILE A 91 4.44 5.45 2.32
CA ILE A 91 3.85 5.66 3.65
C ILE A 91 3.01 4.45 4.07
N ALA A 92 2.22 3.88 3.15
CA ALA A 92 1.46 2.67 3.39
C ALA A 92 2.36 1.48 3.75
N ILE A 93 3.52 1.35 3.09
CA ILE A 93 4.52 0.31 3.38
C ILE A 93 5.08 0.45 4.78
N GLU A 94 5.49 1.67 5.18
CA GLU A 94 6.01 1.91 6.54
C GLU A 94 4.98 1.55 7.63
N LEU A 95 3.70 1.82 7.38
CA LEU A 95 2.62 1.43 8.29
C LEU A 95 2.39 -0.07 8.33
N VAL A 96 2.43 -0.74 7.17
CA VAL A 96 2.32 -2.19 7.08
C VAL A 96 3.48 -2.86 7.80
N GLU A 97 4.72 -2.43 7.57
CA GLU A 97 5.91 -2.94 8.27
C GLU A 97 5.80 -2.78 9.78
N GLY A 98 5.43 -1.58 10.24
CA GLY A 98 5.24 -1.32 11.67
C GLY A 98 4.13 -2.16 12.30
N LEU A 99 3.02 -2.37 11.58
CA LEU A 99 1.92 -3.20 12.05
C LEU A 99 2.30 -4.69 12.06
N ARG A 100 2.97 -5.20 11.03
CA ARG A 100 3.46 -6.59 10.98
C ARG A 100 4.43 -6.87 12.13
N TYR A 101 5.35 -5.94 12.38
CA TYR A 101 6.26 -6.01 13.52
C TYR A 101 5.50 -6.12 14.84
N LYS A 102 4.50 -5.26 15.07
CA LYS A 102 3.66 -5.28 16.29
C LYS A 102 2.86 -6.58 16.42
N LEU A 103 2.22 -7.05 15.35
CA LEU A 103 1.46 -8.30 15.35
C LEU A 103 2.35 -9.49 15.74
N ARG A 104 3.56 -9.56 15.19
CA ARG A 104 4.54 -10.60 15.54
C ARG A 104 4.97 -10.49 17.01
N MET A 105 5.22 -9.28 17.52
CA MET A 105 5.51 -9.07 18.94
C MET A 105 4.36 -9.46 19.88
N MET A 106 3.11 -9.43 19.40
CA MET A 106 1.95 -9.93 20.15
C MET A 106 1.74 -11.45 19.99
N GLY A 107 2.61 -12.15 19.27
CA GLY A 107 2.49 -13.58 19.01
C GLY A 107 1.42 -13.94 17.97
N VAL A 108 1.00 -12.98 17.15
CA VAL A 108 0.01 -13.21 16.08
C VAL A 108 0.74 -13.68 14.81
N PRO A 109 0.49 -14.91 14.31
CA PRO A 109 1.05 -15.36 13.05
C PRO A 109 0.43 -14.59 11.88
N ILE A 110 1.25 -14.18 10.92
CA ILE A 110 0.80 -13.47 9.71
C ILE A 110 0.94 -14.38 8.50
N ASN A 111 -0.12 -14.50 7.71
CA ASN A 111 -0.16 -15.32 6.52
C ASN A 111 0.46 -14.56 5.32
N GLY A 112 1.69 -14.93 4.95
CA GLY A 112 2.37 -14.43 3.75
C GLY A 112 2.58 -12.91 3.70
N SER A 113 2.71 -12.42 2.46
CA SER A 113 2.85 -11.00 2.14
C SER A 113 1.54 -10.24 2.33
N THR A 114 1.62 -8.97 2.72
CA THR A 114 0.44 -8.10 2.78
C THR A 114 -0.06 -7.76 1.39
N ASN A 115 -1.36 -7.90 1.15
CA ASN A 115 -2.00 -7.54 -0.12
C ASN A 115 -2.12 -6.02 -0.22
N MET A 116 -1.31 -5.37 -1.05
CA MET A 116 -1.38 -3.92 -1.28
C MET A 116 -2.10 -3.62 -2.59
N TYR A 117 -3.02 -2.65 -2.56
CA TYR A 117 -3.87 -2.27 -3.68
C TYR A 117 -3.71 -0.78 -3.97
N CYS A 118 -3.45 -0.45 -5.24
CA CYS A 118 -3.31 0.91 -5.76
C CYS A 118 -4.08 1.02 -7.08
N ASP A 119 -4.63 2.20 -7.38
CA ASP A 119 -5.41 2.43 -8.61
C ASP A 119 -4.53 2.71 -9.84
N ASN A 120 -3.32 3.22 -9.61
CA ASN A 120 -2.42 3.65 -10.65
C ASN A 120 -1.56 2.50 -11.18
N GLU A 121 -1.98 1.97 -12.34
CA GLU A 121 -1.27 0.91 -13.06
C GLU A 121 0.20 1.23 -13.33
N SER A 122 0.50 2.50 -13.64
CA SER A 122 1.89 2.90 -13.90
C SER A 122 2.76 2.70 -12.67
N VAL A 123 2.23 2.94 -11.47
CA VAL A 123 2.97 2.73 -10.23
C VAL A 123 3.13 1.25 -9.96
N VAL A 124 2.05 0.47 -10.07
CA VAL A 124 2.07 -1.00 -9.91
C VAL A 124 3.14 -1.61 -10.82
N THR A 125 3.08 -1.37 -12.13
CA THR A 125 4.05 -1.91 -13.09
C THR A 125 5.48 -1.46 -12.80
N ASN A 126 5.68 -0.21 -12.36
CA ASN A 126 7.01 0.33 -12.11
C ASN A 126 7.66 -0.30 -10.87
N VAL A 127 6.89 -0.69 -9.86
CA VAL A 127 7.41 -1.35 -8.65
C VAL A 127 7.39 -2.87 -8.74
N THR A 128 6.57 -3.50 -9.59
CA THR A 128 6.56 -4.96 -9.76
C THR A 128 7.60 -5.48 -10.74
N ARG A 129 7.93 -4.71 -11.79
CA ARG A 129 8.89 -5.14 -12.81
C ARG A 129 10.30 -4.64 -12.48
N PRO A 130 11.27 -5.50 -12.13
CA PRO A 130 12.60 -5.07 -11.72
C PRO A 130 13.36 -4.25 -12.77
N GLU A 131 13.10 -4.51 -14.06
CA GLU A 131 13.72 -3.83 -15.19
C GLU A 131 13.23 -2.39 -15.41
N SER A 132 12.06 -2.04 -14.87
CA SER A 132 11.51 -0.68 -15.08
C SER A 132 12.46 0.33 -14.44
N PRO A 133 12.84 1.44 -15.10
CA PRO A 133 13.69 2.45 -14.49
C PRO A 133 12.90 3.51 -13.73
N CYS A 134 13.47 4.04 -12.64
CA CYS A 134 12.97 5.26 -12.00
C CYS A 134 13.52 6.50 -12.71
N LYS A 135 12.68 7.17 -13.51
CA LYS A 135 13.08 8.35 -14.29
C LYS A 135 13.28 9.63 -13.44
N LYS A 136 12.67 9.69 -12.25
CA LYS A 136 12.62 10.90 -11.42
C LYS A 136 13.40 10.71 -10.12
N LYS A 137 14.48 11.47 -9.92
CA LYS A 137 15.35 11.36 -8.74
C LYS A 137 14.61 11.60 -7.41
N HIS A 138 13.64 12.52 -7.37
CA HIS A 138 12.88 12.80 -6.13
C HIS A 138 11.99 11.63 -5.69
N ASN A 139 11.63 10.73 -6.62
CA ASN A 139 10.81 9.55 -6.32
C ASN A 139 11.65 8.30 -6.05
N SER A 140 12.97 8.35 -6.24
CA SER A 140 13.83 7.15 -6.18
C SER A 140 13.77 6.46 -4.83
N VAL A 141 13.69 7.22 -3.73
CA VAL A 141 13.61 6.67 -2.37
C VAL A 141 12.33 5.87 -2.19
N ALA A 142 11.18 6.45 -2.54
CA ALA A 142 9.87 5.78 -2.43
C ALA A 142 9.81 4.54 -3.34
N TYR A 143 10.36 4.66 -4.54
CA TYR A 143 10.47 3.58 -5.50
C TYR A 143 11.32 2.40 -5.00
N HIS A 144 12.53 2.66 -4.50
CA HIS A 144 13.41 1.59 -4.00
C HIS A 144 12.81 0.95 -2.75
N LYS A 145 12.21 1.73 -1.86
CA LYS A 145 11.51 1.20 -0.69
C LYS A 145 10.38 0.23 -1.09
N ALA A 146 9.57 0.60 -2.08
CA ALA A 146 8.50 -0.27 -2.56
C ALA A 146 9.02 -1.60 -3.10
N ARG A 147 10.05 -1.55 -3.94
CA ARG A 147 10.66 -2.74 -4.53
C ARG A 147 11.36 -3.63 -3.51
N GLU A 148 12.09 -3.04 -2.58
CA GLU A 148 12.75 -3.80 -1.51
C GLU A 148 11.73 -4.52 -0.64
N SER A 149 10.60 -3.88 -0.29
CA SER A 149 9.54 -4.52 0.49
C SER A 149 8.79 -5.62 -0.29
N ILE A 150 8.71 -5.52 -1.62
CA ILE A 150 8.21 -6.60 -2.50
C ILE A 150 9.22 -7.75 -2.55
N ALA A 151 10.50 -7.45 -2.78
CA ALA A 151 11.59 -8.43 -2.80
C ALA A 151 11.70 -9.19 -1.47
N ALA A 152 11.50 -8.48 -0.36
CA ALA A 152 11.46 -9.03 1.01
C ALA A 152 10.20 -9.86 1.31
N GLN A 153 9.26 -9.97 0.37
CA GLN A 153 7.94 -10.61 0.55
C GLN A 153 7.15 -10.05 1.73
N THR A 154 7.39 -8.78 2.09
CA THR A 154 6.63 -8.09 3.15
C THR A 154 5.27 -7.65 2.60
N ILE A 155 5.28 -7.21 1.35
CA ILE A 155 4.09 -6.83 0.58
C ILE A 155 4.08 -7.53 -0.77
N ARG A 156 2.90 -7.64 -1.36
CA ARG A 156 2.71 -7.87 -2.79
C ARG A 156 1.67 -6.88 -3.26
N ILE A 157 1.81 -6.38 -4.49
CA ILE A 157 0.98 -5.29 -4.97
C ILE A 157 0.14 -5.73 -6.16
N ALA A 158 -1.06 -5.17 -6.25
CA ALA A 158 -1.89 -5.30 -7.43
C ALA A 158 -2.71 -4.04 -7.70
N LYS A 159 -3.22 -3.95 -8.93
CA LYS A 159 -4.11 -2.87 -9.34
C LYS A 159 -5.53 -3.10 -8.82
N GLU A 160 -6.11 -2.08 -8.22
CA GLU A 160 -7.53 -2.04 -7.84
C GLU A 160 -8.20 -0.84 -8.53
N PRO A 161 -9.27 -1.00 -9.31
CA PRO A 161 -9.95 0.14 -9.93
C PRO A 161 -10.38 1.20 -8.90
N GLY A 162 -10.33 2.49 -9.26
CA GLY A 162 -10.70 3.59 -8.35
C GLY A 162 -12.11 3.45 -7.77
N ASP A 163 -13.10 3.10 -8.60
CA ASP A 163 -14.51 2.87 -8.18
C ASP A 163 -14.68 1.73 -7.17
N SER A 164 -13.64 0.91 -7.00
CA SER A 164 -13.60 -0.18 -6.05
C SER A 164 -12.56 -0.03 -4.96
N ASN A 165 -11.80 1.06 -4.95
CA ASN A 165 -10.76 1.33 -3.98
C ASN A 165 -11.37 1.96 -2.70
N PRO A 166 -11.40 1.26 -1.55
CA PRO A 166 -11.84 1.82 -0.27
C PRO A 166 -11.08 3.08 0.16
N ALA A 167 -9.83 3.25 -0.29
CA ALA A 167 -9.01 4.40 0.03
C ALA A 167 -9.54 5.71 -0.57
N ASP A 168 -10.40 5.66 -1.59
CA ASP A 168 -11.06 6.84 -2.17
C ASP A 168 -11.88 7.61 -1.12
N LEU A 169 -12.48 6.92 -0.14
CA LEU A 169 -13.19 7.56 0.97
C LEU A 169 -12.29 8.49 1.80
N MET A 170 -10.98 8.24 1.78
CA MET A 170 -9.99 8.98 2.55
C MET A 170 -9.38 10.13 1.74
N THR A 171 -9.57 10.20 0.43
CA THR A 171 -8.94 11.20 -0.44
C THR A 171 -9.94 12.11 -1.12
N LYS A 172 -11.09 11.58 -1.55
CA LYS A 172 -12.06 12.27 -2.41
C LYS A 172 -13.28 12.74 -1.64
N LEU A 173 -13.74 13.95 -1.96
CA LEU A 173 -15.06 14.43 -1.55
C LEU A 173 -16.10 13.87 -2.52
N MET A 174 -16.87 12.89 -2.07
CA MET A 174 -17.84 12.18 -2.91
C MET A 174 -19.29 12.59 -2.61
N GLY A 175 -20.13 12.54 -3.65
CA GLY A 175 -21.58 12.66 -3.49
C GLY A 175 -22.17 11.49 -2.68
N GLY A 176 -23.33 11.72 -2.05
CA GLY A 176 -23.87 10.78 -1.06
C GLY A 176 -24.11 9.35 -1.55
N GLU A 177 -24.46 9.15 -2.82
CA GLU A 177 -24.63 7.81 -3.39
C GLU A 177 -23.31 7.06 -3.56
N VAL A 178 -22.31 7.73 -4.16
CA VAL A 178 -20.96 7.17 -4.35
C VAL A 178 -20.29 6.86 -3.02
N PHE A 179 -20.46 7.75 -2.03
CA PHE A 179 -20.00 7.53 -0.65
C PHE A 179 -20.62 6.26 -0.05
N ARG A 180 -21.94 6.08 -0.15
CA ARG A 180 -22.62 4.88 0.39
C ARG A 180 -22.13 3.60 -0.29
N ASN A 181 -21.88 3.63 -1.59
CA ASN A 181 -21.39 2.47 -2.33
C ASN A 181 -19.97 2.06 -1.88
N HIS A 182 -19.06 3.04 -1.72
CA HIS A 182 -17.73 2.77 -1.19
C HIS A 182 -17.77 2.31 0.27
N PHE A 183 -18.59 2.97 1.10
CA PHE A 183 -18.70 2.64 2.52
C PHE A 183 -19.20 1.21 2.75
N LYS A 184 -20.14 0.72 1.92
CA LYS A 184 -20.59 -0.67 1.99
C LYS A 184 -19.43 -1.65 1.79
N ARG A 185 -18.57 -1.40 0.80
CA ARG A 185 -17.40 -2.25 0.48
C ARG A 185 -16.33 -2.22 1.55
N CYS A 186 -16.22 -1.14 2.33
CA CYS A 186 -15.30 -1.09 3.46
C CYS A 186 -15.70 -1.98 4.62
N MET A 187 -16.99 -2.28 4.76
CA MET A 187 -17.51 -2.99 5.91
C MET A 187 -17.96 -4.43 5.56
N TRP A 188 -18.25 -4.72 4.28
CA TRP A 188 -18.85 -5.97 3.81
C TRP A 188 -18.47 -6.33 2.36
#